data_AF-A0A524QLJ4-F1
#
_entry.id   AF-A0A524QLJ4-F1
#
_cell.length_a   1.000
_cell.length_b   1.000
_cell.length_c   1.000
_cell.angle_alpha   90.00
_cell.angle_beta   90.00
_cell.angle_gamma   90.00
#
_symmetry.space_group_name_H-M   'P 1'
#
loop_
_entity.id
_entity.type
_entity.pdbx_description
1 polymer ?
#
loop_
_entity_poly.entity_id
_entity_poly.type
_entity_poly.pdbx_seq_one_letter_code
_entity_poly.pdbx_strand_id
1 'polypeptide(L)' 'MMGDVHEDVRRMRLAELRVEHRDLDDVIARLLEGPYVDQLQVRRLKKRKLLLKDAITRLQSELIPNLDA' A
#
# COMPACT_ATOMS: atom_id res chain seq x y z
N MET A 1 26.03 14.25 1.05
CA MET A 1 24.86 14.59 0.21
C MET A 1 24.22 13.39 -0.51
N MET A 2 24.61 12.14 -0.23
CA MET A 2 24.03 10.94 -0.89
C MET A 2 22.94 10.25 -0.05
N GLY A 3 22.85 10.57 1.25
CA GLY A 3 21.84 10.04 2.17
C GLY A 3 20.41 10.56 1.90
N ASP A 4 20.28 11.85 1.57
CA ASP A 4 18.98 12.50 1.36
C ASP A 4 18.23 11.93 0.14
N VAL A 5 18.93 11.66 -0.97
CA VAL A 5 18.32 11.14 -2.21
C VAL A 5 17.70 9.75 -1.98
N HIS A 6 18.35 8.88 -1.21
CA HIS A 6 17.81 7.56 -0.92
C HIS A 6 16.58 7.63 -0.01
N GLU A 7 16.53 8.60 0.90
CA GLU A 7 15.37 8.82 1.75
C GLU A 7 14.19 9.38 0.95
N ASP A 8 14.42 10.35 0.07
CA ASP A 8 13.40 10.92 -0.82
C ASP A 8 12.79 9.85 -1.74
N VAL A 9 13.63 8.98 -2.33
CA VAL A 9 13.16 7.86 -3.15
C VAL A 9 12.30 6.89 -2.34
N ARG A 10 12.67 6.57 -1.10
CA ARG A 10 11.86 5.71 -0.21
C ARG A 10 10.54 6.39 0.17
N ARG A 11 10.53 7.69 0.44
CA ARG A 11 9.31 8.47 0.74
C ARG A 11 8.36 8.53 -0.46
N MET A 12 8.89 8.74 -1.67
CA MET A 12 8.12 8.68 -2.91
C MET A 12 7.50 7.29 -3.09
N ARG A 13 8.30 6.23 -2.92
CA ARG A 13 7.81 4.85 -3.03
C ARG A 13 6.72 4.53 -2.01
N LEU A 14 6.84 5.04 -0.78
CA LEU A 14 5.82 4.91 0.26
C LEU A 14 4.52 5.61 -0.16
N ALA A 15 4.61 6.80 -0.75
CA ALA A 15 3.44 7.53 -1.24
C ALA A 15 2.74 6.75 -2.36
N GLU A 16 3.48 6.22 -3.32
CA GLU A 16 2.95 5.37 -4.40
C GLU A 16 2.20 4.15 -3.85
N LEU A 17 2.83 3.40 -2.94
CA LEU A 17 2.21 2.21 -2.34
C LEU A 17 0.92 2.55 -1.59
N ARG A 18 0.87 3.70 -0.91
CA ARG A 18 -0.33 4.18 -0.20
C ARG A 18 -1.46 4.53 -1.17
N VAL A 19 -1.14 5.16 -2.31
CA VAL A 19 -2.11 5.44 -3.37
C VAL A 19 -2.64 4.13 -3.94
N GLU A 20 -1.76 3.22 -4.34
CA GLU A 20 -2.17 1.91 -4.89
C GLU A 20 -3.04 1.12 -3.90
N HIS A 21 -2.69 1.13 -2.61
CA HIS A 21 -3.50 0.48 -1.57
C HIS A 21 -4.90 1.11 -1.43
N ARG A 22 -5.03 2.44 -1.54
CA ARG A 22 -6.31 3.13 -1.49
C ARG A 22 -7.15 2.82 -2.73
N ASP A 23 -6.56 2.93 -3.91
CA ASP A 23 -7.24 2.64 -5.18
C ASP A 23 -7.78 1.20 -5.19
N LEU A 24 -6.98 0.26 -4.68
CA LEU A 24 -7.37 -1.13 -4.60
C LEU A 24 -8.51 -1.36 -3.59
N ASP A 25 -8.62 -0.53 -2.54
CA ASP A 25 -9.75 -0.54 -1.62
C ASP A 25 -11.03 -0.04 -2.30
N ASP A 26 -10.94 1.08 -3.01
CA ASP A 26 -12.07 1.66 -3.75
C ASP A 26 -12.60 0.69 -4.82
N VAL A 27 -11.70 -0.01 -5.51
CA VAL A 27 -12.05 -1.06 -6.47
C VAL A 27 -12.78 -2.22 -5.77
N ILE A 28 -12.29 -2.67 -4.61
CA ILE A 28 -12.96 -3.73 -3.84
C ILE A 28 -14.36 -3.27 -3.39
N ALA A 29 -14.51 -2.03 -2.91
CA ALA A 29 -15.78 -1.48 -2.47
C ALA A 29 -16.81 -1.47 -3.61
N ARG A 30 -16.43 -0.93 -4.79
CA ARG A 30 -17.29 -0.92 -5.98
C ARG A 30 -17.67 -2.32 -6.45
N LEU A 31 -16.74 -3.28 -6.40
CA LEU A 31 -17.02 -4.67 -6.76
C LEU A 31 -18.02 -5.34 -5.81
N LEU A 32 -18.05 -4.93 -4.54
CA LEU A 32 -18.98 -5.46 -3.54
C LEU A 32 -20.39 -4.87 -3.65
N GLU A 33 -20.53 -3.68 -4.25
CA GLU A 33 -21.83 -3.03 -4.47
C GLU A 33 -22.60 -3.61 -5.66
N GLY A 34 -21.92 -4.36 -6.54
CA GLY A 34 -22.53 -4.95 -7.73
C GLY A 34 -23.44 -6.15 -7.43
N PRO A 35 -24.49 -6.39 -8.25
CA PRO A 35 -25.42 -7.53 -8.07
C PRO A 35 -24.78 -8.90 -8.29
N TYR A 36 -23.65 -8.97 -9.00
CA TYR A 36 -22.88 -10.19 -9.24
C TYR A 36 -21.44 -10.01 -8.76
N VAL A 37 -21.23 -10.24 -7.46
CA VAL A 37 -19.90 -10.18 -6.85
C VAL A 37 -19.12 -11.45 -7.18
N ASP A 38 -18.02 -11.32 -7.93
CA ASP A 38 -17.04 -12.40 -8.04
C ASP A 38 -16.24 -12.50 -6.73
N GLN A 39 -16.64 -13.43 -5.86
CA GLN A 39 -15.99 -13.66 -4.57
C GLN A 39 -14.54 -14.11 -4.71
N LEU A 40 -14.17 -14.81 -5.78
CA LEU A 40 -12.78 -15.23 -6.01
C LEU A 40 -11.91 -14.03 -6.38
N GLN A 41 -12.41 -13.15 -7.24
CA GLN A 41 -11.75 -11.89 -7.59
C GLN A 41 -11.58 -11.00 -6.36
N VAL A 42 -12.64 -10.81 -5.57
CA VAL A 42 -12.57 -10.01 -4.32
C VAL A 42 -11.56 -10.61 -3.34
N ARG A 43 -11.53 -11.95 -3.17
CA ARG A 43 -10.52 -12.62 -2.31
C ARG A 43 -9.09 -12.36 -2.79
N ARG A 44 -8.84 -12.44 -4.11
CA ARG A 44 -7.51 -12.15 -4.70
C ARG A 44 -7.12 -10.69 -4.47
N LEU A 45 -8.03 -9.75 -4.65
CA LEU A 45 -7.79 -8.33 -4.41
C LEU A 45 -7.51 -8.06 -2.93
N LYS A 46 -8.31 -8.59 -2.01
CA LYS A 46 -8.06 -8.47 -0.56
C LYS A 46 -6.68 -9.02 -0.16
N LYS A 47 -6.24 -10.13 -0.76
CA LYS A 47 -4.88 -10.65 -0.55
C LYS A 47 -3.80 -9.69 -1.06
N ARG A 48 -3.99 -9.09 -2.25
CA ARG A 48 -3.06 -8.06 -2.77
C ARG A 48 -3.04 -6.83 -1.86
N LYS A 49 -4.20 -6.39 -1.34
CA LYS A 49 -4.32 -5.29 -0.38
C LYS A 49 -3.48 -5.55 0.88
N LEU A 50 -3.56 -6.77 1.40
CA LEU A 50 -2.77 -7.18 2.57
C LEU A 50 -1.27 -7.08 2.29
N LEU A 51 -0.80 -7.60 1.15
CA LEU A 51 0.61 -7.52 0.77
C LEU A 51 1.10 -6.08 0.61
N LEU A 52 0.26 -5.20 0.04
CA LEU A 52 0.57 -3.76 -0.05
C LEU A 52 0.67 -3.12 1.34
N LYS A 53 -0.25 -3.45 2.26
CA LYS A 53 -0.20 -2.97 3.65
C LYS A 53 1.08 -3.43 4.36
N ASP A 54 1.49 -4.69 4.17
CA ASP A 54 2.71 -5.23 4.77
C ASP A 54 3.96 -4.54 4.20
N ALA A 55 4.00 -4.31 2.88
CA ALA A 55 5.07 -3.58 2.22
C ALA A 55 5.15 -2.11 2.68
N ILE A 56 4.01 -1.43 2.82
CA ILE A 56 3.91 -0.08 3.39
C ILE A 56 4.48 -0.08 4.82
N THR A 57 4.05 -1.01 5.65
CA THR A 57 4.47 -1.09 7.06
C THR A 57 5.97 -1.33 7.16
N ARG A 58 6.51 -2.24 6.36
CA ARG A 58 7.96 -2.50 6.31
C ARG A 58 8.75 -1.28 5.86
N LEU A 59 8.34 -0.61 4.77
CA LEU A 59 9.02 0.57 4.27
C LEU A 59 8.91 1.76 5.23
N GLN A 60 7.77 1.89 5.93
CA GLN A 60 7.62 2.84 7.02
C GLN A 60 8.57 2.53 8.16
N SER A 61 8.68 1.28 8.60
CA SER A 61 9.62 0.90 9.67
C SER A 61 11.09 1.10 9.28
N GLU A 62 11.43 1.04 8.00
CA GLU A 62 12.77 1.35 7.48
C GLU A 62 13.03 2.87 7.37
N LEU A 63 11.97 3.70 7.29
CA LEU A 63 12.03 5.16 7.28
C LEU A 63 11.92 5.80 8.69
N ILE A 64 11.19 5.16 9.61
CA ILE A 64 10.97 5.58 11.00
C ILE A 64 12.13 5.27 11.99
N PRO A 65 13.23 4.52 11.71
CA PRO A 65 14.29 4.34 12.72
C PRO A 65 14.99 5.66 13.11
N ASN A 66 14.73 6.75 12.39
CA ASN A 66 15.23 8.10 12.67
C ASN A 66 14.21 9.03 13.37
N LEU A 67 13.01 8.58 13.74
CA LEU A 67 12.00 9.43 14.40
C LEU A 67 11.94 9.29 15.93
N ASP A 68 12.56 8.25 16.50
CA ASP A 68 12.65 8.00 17.95
C ASP A 68 14.10 8.17 18.46
N ALA A 69 14.73 9.33 18.18
CA ALA A 69 16.01 9.75 18.78
C ALA A 69 15.86 11.12 19.46
#